data_AF-A0A392TI19-F1
#
_entry.id   AF-A0A392TI19-F1
#
_cell.length_a   1.000
_cell.length_b   1.000
_cell.length_c   1.000
_cell.angle_alpha   90.00
_cell.angle_beta   90.00
_cell.angle_gamma   90.00
#
_symmetry.space_group_name_H-M   'P 1'
#
loop_
_entity.id
_entity.type
_entity.pdbx_description
1 polymer ?
#
loop_
_entity_poly.entity_id
_entity_poly.type
_entity_poly.pdbx_seq_one_letter_code
_entity_poly.pdbx_strand_id
1 'polypeptide(L)' 'HYNTVEAEEDKCVKFESGLRPEIKQLIGFSEIRDFSTLMTKARICDEDGKVKSSYYKALNDRKGK' A
#
# COMPACT_ATOMS: atom_id res chain seq x y z
N HIS A 1 20.24 -20.90 15.00
CA HIS A 1 18.95 -20.30 15.39
C HIS A 1 18.63 -19.29 14.29
N TYR A 2 17.79 -19.65 13.33
CA TYR A 2 17.40 -18.71 12.28
C TYR A 2 16.53 -17.62 12.93
N ASN A 3 16.95 -16.37 12.78
CA ASN A 3 16.33 -15.22 13.41
C ASN A 3 14.91 -15.04 12.84
N THR A 4 13.92 -15.00 13.73
CA THR A 4 12.51 -14.72 13.38
C THR A 4 12.34 -13.37 12.65
N VAL A 5 13.24 -12.43 12.90
CA VAL A 5 13.27 -11.11 12.27
C VAL A 5 13.57 -11.20 10.77
N GLU A 6 14.59 -11.97 10.36
CA GLU A 6 14.94 -12.13 8.95
C GLU A 6 13.81 -12.80 8.15
N ALA A 7 13.09 -13.74 8.77
CA ALA A 7 11.95 -14.41 8.15
C ALA A 7 10.73 -13.47 7.98
N GLU A 8 10.50 -12.55 8.92
CA GLU A 8 9.44 -11.53 8.80
C GLU A 8 9.81 -10.44 7.78
N GLU A 9 11.09 -10.05 7.70
CA GLU A 9 11.58 -9.11 6.68
C GLU A 9 11.41 -9.67 5.27
N ASP A 10 11.82 -10.93 5.01
CA ASP A 10 11.62 -11.58 3.71
C ASP A 10 10.14 -11.63 3.31
N LYS A 11 9.28 -11.92 4.29
CA LYS A 11 7.82 -11.95 4.11
C LYS A 11 7.27 -10.56 3.75
N CYS A 12 7.76 -9.49 4.37
CA CYS A 12 7.40 -8.12 4.03
C CYS A 12 7.85 -7.77 2.61
N VAL A 13 9.11 -8.05 2.26
CA VAL A 13 9.67 -7.82 0.92
C VAL A 13 8.87 -8.54 -0.16
N LYS A 14 8.53 -9.81 0.08
CA LYS A 14 7.72 -10.61 -0.85
C LYS A 14 6.33 -10.00 -1.04
N PHE A 15 5.68 -9.54 0.03
CA PHE A 15 4.38 -8.88 -0.07
C PHE A 15 4.46 -7.55 -0.83
N GLU A 16 5.44 -6.70 -0.51
CA GLU A 16 5.66 -5.42 -1.19
C GLU A 16 5.93 -5.59 -2.69
N SER A 17 6.57 -6.69 -3.09
CA SER A 17 6.82 -6.99 -4.51
C SER A 17 5.54 -7.17 -5.33
N GLY A 18 4.45 -7.62 -4.70
CA GLY A 18 3.14 -7.83 -5.32
C GLY A 18 2.19 -6.63 -5.23
N LEU A 19 2.58 -5.55 -4.54
CA LEU A 19 1.76 -4.35 -4.42
C LEU A 19 1.74 -3.54 -5.72
N ARG A 20 0.63 -2.84 -5.97
CA ARG A 20 0.54 -1.86 -7.06
C ARG A 20 1.60 -0.77 -6.87
N PRO A 21 2.23 -0.23 -7.93
CA PRO A 21 3.33 0.72 -7.83
C PRO A 21 3.03 1.94 -6.94
N GLU A 22 1.82 2.49 -7.02
CA GLU A 22 1.38 3.64 -6.23
C GLU A 22 1.34 3.33 -4.72
N ILE A 23 0.81 2.17 -4.35
CA ILE A 23 0.77 1.70 -2.96
C ILE A 23 2.20 1.35 -2.51
N LYS A 24 2.96 0.65 -3.36
CA LYS A 24 4.33 0.26 -3.09
C LYS A 24 5.23 1.47 -2.80
N GLN A 25 5.07 2.56 -3.55
CA GLN A 25 5.82 3.79 -3.28
C GLN A 25 5.48 4.35 -1.89
N LEU A 26 4.19 4.51 -1.57
CA LEU A 26 3.76 5.05 -0.27
C LEU A 26 4.25 4.20 0.92
N ILE A 27 4.18 2.88 0.75
CA ILE A 27 4.60 1.91 1.76
C ILE A 27 6.13 1.83 1.87
N GLY A 28 6.85 1.83 0.74
CA GLY A 28 8.31 1.74 0.70
C GLY A 28 9.02 2.92 1.37
N PHE A 29 8.39 4.10 1.45
CA PHE A 29 8.90 5.23 2.24
C PHE A 29 8.78 5.04 3.75
N SER A 30 7.92 4.12 4.22
CA SER A 30 7.65 3.91 5.64
C SER A 30 8.58 2.86 6.28
N GLU A 31 9.43 2.17 5.50
CA GLU A 31 10.41 1.15 5.94
C GLU A 31 9.84 0.16 7.00
N ILE A 32 8.66 -0.39 6.72
CA ILE A 32 7.92 -1.23 7.68
C ILE A 32 8.48 -2.65 7.68
N ARG A 33 8.90 -3.12 8.85
CA ARG A 33 9.45 -4.47 9.06
C ARG A 33 8.49 -5.44 9.76
N ASP A 34 7.34 -4.95 10.21
CA ASP A 34 6.28 -5.75 10.83
C ASP A 34 5.21 -6.07 9.79
N PHE A 35 4.97 -7.37 9.56
CA PHE A 35 4.07 -7.80 8.49
C PHE A 35 2.62 -7.36 8.73
N SER A 36 2.16 -7.38 9.98
CA SER A 36 0.79 -6.98 10.34
C SER A 36 0.53 -5.49 10.04
N THR A 37 1.50 -4.65 10.39
CA THR A 37 1.49 -3.21 10.15
C THR A 37 1.57 -2.90 8.66
N LEU A 38 2.44 -3.60 7.93
CA LEU A 38 2.56 -3.51 6.47
C LEU A 38 1.22 -3.81 5.80
N MET A 39 0.59 -4.92 6.15
CA MET A 39 -0.67 -5.35 5.58
C MET A 39 -1.79 -4.34 5.87
N THR A 40 -1.85 -3.83 7.10
CA THR A 40 -2.84 -2.82 7.50
C THR A 40 -2.67 -1.52 6.72
N LYS A 41 -1.44 -1.00 6.63
CA LYS A 41 -1.16 0.23 5.89
C LYS A 41 -1.40 0.08 4.39
N ALA A 42 -0.98 -1.04 3.80
CA ALA A 42 -1.21 -1.32 2.38
C ALA A 42 -2.71 -1.35 2.05
N ARG A 43 -3.53 -1.94 2.93
CA ARG A 43 -4.99 -1.92 2.79
C ARG A 43 -5.56 -0.50 2.85
N ILE A 44 -5.17 0.29 3.84
CA ILE A 44 -5.65 1.67 3.98
C ILE A 44 -5.28 2.49 2.73
N CYS A 45 -4.04 2.38 2.25
CA CYS A 45 -3.60 3.08 1.04
C CYS A 45 -4.36 2.65 -0.23
N ASP A 46 -4.74 1.38 -0.35
CA ASP A 46 -5.57 0.91 -1.46
C ASP A 46 -6.98 1.52 -1.42
N GLU A 47 -7.58 1.57 -0.23
CA GLU A 47 -8.91 2.18 -0.03
C GLU A 47 -8.88 3.70 -0.28
N ASP A 48 -7.89 4.41 0.26
CA ASP A 48 -7.67 5.85 0.01
C ASP A 48 -7.48 6.16 -1.47
N GLY A 49 -6.70 5.32 -2.18
CA GLY A 49 -6.50 5.46 -3.62
C GLY A 49 -7.80 5.32 -4.42
N LYS A 50 -8.67 4.39 -4.03
CA LYS A 50 -10.00 4.21 -4.64
C LYS A 50 -10.92 5.39 -4.35
N VAL A 51 -10.97 5.88 -3.12
CA VAL A 51 -11.76 7.05 -2.72
C VAL A 51 -11.32 8.28 -3.51
N LYS A 52 -10.01 8.52 -3.59
CA LYS A 52 -9.42 9.63 -4.34
C LYS A 52 -9.79 9.56 -5.83
N SER A 53 -9.64 8.38 -6.44
CA SER A 53 -10.01 8.16 -7.84
C SER A 53 -11.50 8.45 -8.09
N SER A 54 -12.38 7.94 -7.23
CA SER A 54 -13.82 8.20 -7.28
C SER A 54 -14.15 9.69 -7.18
N TYR A 55 -13.51 10.40 -6.25
CA TYR A 55 -13.70 11.84 -6.06
C TYR A 55 -13.34 12.65 -7.31
N TYR A 56 -12.15 12.44 -7.89
CA TYR A 56 -11.74 13.18 -9.08
C TYR A 56 -12.55 12.83 -10.32
N LYS A 57 -13.00 11.57 -10.45
CA LYS A 57 -13.95 11.18 -11.50
C LYS A 57 -15.25 11.98 -11.38
N ALA A 58 -15.85 12.00 -10.19
CA ALA A 58 -17.08 12.75 -9.94
C ALA A 58 -16.92 14.27 -10.18
N LEU A 59 -15.75 14.84 -9.89
CA LEU A 59 -15.46 16.23 -10.23
C LEU A 59 -15.36 16.46 -11.73
N ASN A 60 -14.71 15.56 -12.48
CA ASN A 60 -14.55 15.70 -13.92
C ASN A 60 -15.88 15.57 -14.68
N ASP A 61 -16.73 14.63 -14.26
CA ASP A 61 -18.10 14.47 -14.79
C ASP A 61 -18.96 15.75 -14.63
N ARG A 62 -18.75 16.52 -13.56
CA ARG A 62 -19.46 17.78 -13.31
C ARG A 62 -18.94 18.95 -14.15
N LYS A 63 -17.69 18.89 -14.61
CA LYS A 63 -17.05 19.96 -15.38
C LYS A 63 -17.30 19.85 -16.89
N GLY A 64 -17.77 18.69 -17.36
CA GLY A 64 -18.11 18.42 -18.76
C GLY A 64 -19.58 18.64 -19.14
N LYS A 65 -20.36 19.35 -18.31
CA LYS A 65 -21.76 19.72 -18.57
C LYS A 65 -21.91 21.22 -18.73
#